data_AF-A0AAU4MTM8-F1
#
_entry.id   AF-A0AAU4MTM8-F1
#
_cell.length_a   1.000
_cell.length_b   1.000
_cell.length_c   1.000
_cell.angle_alpha   90.00
_cell.angle_beta   90.00
_cell.angle_gamma   90.00
#
_symmetry.space_group_name_H-M   'P 1'
#
loop_
_entity.id
_entity.type
_entity.pdbx_description
1 polymer ?
#
loop_
_entity_poly.entity_id
_entity_poly.type
_entity_poly.pdbx_seq_one_letter_code
_entity_poly.pdbx_strand_id
1 'polypeptide(L)'
;MISQPSRHCTVELQALPSRIGQVRRIISAQLRYWHLDPLIDQAALGVTELLTNVHRHAEPDKMCTVDIELLLDRLTVSVQDNDPRLPTVRDSDALDTSGRGLGLIAAVSDCWGVHPRGDLGKAVWFTLSAPSAAVALPVHPIVHGATTEGPFTAAPPVAPEHTAMPSTVSS
;
A
#
# COMPACT_ATOMS: atom_id res chain seq x y z
N MET A 1 22.66 16.48 -16.20
CA MET A 1 21.19 16.36 -16.23
C MET A 1 20.87 15.00 -15.67
N ILE A 2 20.52 14.91 -14.38
CA ILE A 2 20.30 13.63 -13.72
C ILE A 2 18.84 13.27 -13.98
N SER A 3 18.57 12.44 -14.98
CA SER A 3 17.26 11.84 -15.19
C SER A 3 16.99 10.92 -14.00
N GLN A 4 16.16 11.35 -13.06
CA GLN A 4 15.68 10.43 -12.04
C GLN A 4 14.83 9.36 -12.72
N PRO A 5 14.98 8.07 -12.36
CA PRO A 5 14.19 7.01 -12.95
C PRO A 5 12.74 7.15 -12.48
N SER A 6 11.88 7.72 -13.33
CA SER A 6 10.43 7.70 -13.15
C SER A 6 9.97 6.25 -13.20
N ARG A 7 9.32 5.76 -12.14
CA ARG A 7 8.71 4.42 -12.18
C ARG A 7 7.27 4.58 -12.63
N HIS A 8 6.89 3.85 -13.66
CA HIS A 8 5.58 3.99 -14.28
C HIS A 8 4.98 2.63 -14.62
N CYS A 9 3.66 2.52 -14.50
CA CYS A 9 2.89 1.33 -14.85
C CYS A 9 1.53 1.75 -15.40
N THR A 10 1.17 1.23 -16.57
CA THR A 10 -0.12 1.46 -17.21
C THR A 10 -0.88 0.15 -17.36
N VAL A 11 -2.19 0.20 -17.09
CA VAL A 11 -3.10 -0.92 -17.29
C VAL A 11 -4.34 -0.45 -18.05
N GLU A 12 -4.51 -0.95 -19.26
CA GLU A 12 -5.75 -0.75 -20.03
C GLU A 12 -6.74 -1.86 -19.72
N LEU A 13 -7.99 -1.48 -19.48
CA LEU A 13 -9.05 -2.43 -19.18
C LEU A 13 -10.43 -1.87 -19.51
N GLN A 14 -11.40 -2.78 -19.53
CA GLN A 14 -12.79 -2.42 -19.35
C GLN A 14 -13.14 -2.48 -17.86
N ALA A 15 -13.73 -1.42 -17.31
CA ALA A 15 -14.08 -1.33 -15.89
C ALA A 15 -15.27 -2.23 -15.53
N LEU A 16 -15.06 -3.55 -15.54
CA LEU A 16 -16.02 -4.57 -15.10
C LEU A 16 -15.66 -5.06 -13.69
N PRO A 17 -16.63 -5.44 -12.84
CA PRO A 17 -16.35 -5.85 -11.46
C PRO A 17 -15.27 -6.93 -11.32
N SER A 18 -15.22 -7.90 -12.26
CA SER A 18 -14.18 -8.93 -12.31
C SER A 18 -12.79 -8.38 -12.63
N ARG A 19 -12.69 -7.35 -13.47
CA ARG A 19 -11.44 -6.68 -13.84
C ARG A 19 -10.94 -5.73 -12.76
N ILE A 20 -11.83 -5.05 -12.03
CA ILE A 20 -11.46 -4.17 -10.91
C ILE A 20 -10.65 -4.94 -9.86
N GLY A 21 -11.10 -6.15 -9.50
CA GLY A 21 -10.37 -7.01 -8.58
C GLY A 21 -8.99 -7.45 -9.11
N GLN A 22 -8.83 -7.59 -10.43
CA GLN A 22 -7.52 -7.88 -11.05
C GLN A 22 -6.60 -6.66 -10.97
N VAL A 23 -7.08 -5.47 -11.33
CA VAL A 23 -6.32 -4.22 -11.24
C VAL A 23 -5.83 -3.98 -9.83
N ARG A 24 -6.68 -4.17 -8.81
CA ARG A 24 -6.26 -4.04 -7.41
C ARG A 24 -5.04 -4.90 -7.09
N ARG A 25 -5.02 -6.17 -7.55
CA ARG A 25 -3.88 -7.08 -7.34
C ARG A 25 -2.63 -6.64 -8.10
N ILE A 26 -2.80 -6.17 -9.34
CA ILE A 26 -1.69 -5.67 -10.17
C ILE A 26 -1.04 -4.47 -9.47
N ILE A 27 -1.84 -3.52 -9.00
CA ILE A 27 -1.36 -2.31 -8.32
C ILE A 27 -0.66 -2.67 -7.01
N SER A 28 -1.25 -3.53 -6.19
CA SER A 28 -0.58 -4.00 -4.97
C SER A 28 0.76 -4.67 -5.28
N ALA A 29 0.85 -5.49 -6.32
CA ALA A 29 2.11 -6.13 -6.72
C ALA A 29 3.14 -5.10 -7.21
N GLN A 30 2.71 -4.11 -8.00
CA GLN A 30 3.57 -3.05 -8.51
C GLN A 30 4.15 -2.19 -7.38
N LEU A 31 3.32 -1.83 -6.39
CA LEU A 31 3.77 -1.04 -5.24
C LEU A 31 4.72 -1.82 -4.34
N ARG A 32 4.52 -3.13 -4.15
CA ARG A 32 5.52 -3.99 -3.46
C ARG A 32 6.84 -4.02 -4.21
N TYR A 33 6.79 -4.15 -5.55
CA TYR A 33 7.99 -4.10 -6.38
C TYR A 33 8.72 -2.75 -6.28
N TRP A 34 8.00 -1.68 -6.00
CA TRP A 34 8.57 -0.36 -5.76
C TRP A 34 8.95 -0.08 -4.29
N HIS A 35 8.75 -1.05 -3.39
CA HIS A 35 8.97 -0.90 -1.94
C HIS A 35 8.09 0.19 -1.29
N LEU A 36 6.83 0.30 -1.76
CA LEU A 36 5.82 1.23 -1.26
C LEU A 36 4.68 0.50 -0.52
N ASP A 37 5.02 -0.55 0.23
CA ASP A 37 4.09 -1.37 0.99
C ASP A 37 3.06 -0.57 1.83
N PRO A 38 3.45 0.52 2.53
CA PRO A 38 2.52 1.33 3.31
C PRO A 38 1.41 2.00 2.49
N LEU A 39 1.63 2.23 1.19
CA LEU A 39 0.66 2.91 0.31
C LEU A 39 -0.34 1.95 -0.35
N ILE A 40 -0.15 0.64 -0.22
CA ILE A 40 -0.92 -0.35 -0.96
C ILE A 40 -2.41 -0.21 -0.69
N ASP A 41 -2.83 -0.09 0.57
CA ASP A 41 -4.24 -0.07 0.92
C ASP A 41 -4.92 1.21 0.45
N GLN A 42 -4.27 2.37 0.60
CA GLN A 42 -4.78 3.66 0.12
C GLN A 42 -4.89 3.70 -1.41
N ALA A 43 -3.84 3.24 -2.12
CA ALA A 43 -3.85 3.21 -3.58
C ALA A 43 -4.88 2.21 -4.13
N ALA A 44 -4.99 1.03 -3.51
CA ALA A 44 -5.96 0.00 -3.86
C ALA A 44 -7.40 0.44 -3.62
N LEU A 45 -7.66 1.20 -2.54
CA LEU A 45 -8.96 1.80 -2.29
C LEU A 45 -9.29 2.86 -3.35
N GLY A 46 -8.40 3.85 -3.52
CA GLY A 46 -8.62 4.96 -4.45
C GLY A 46 -8.86 4.50 -5.88
N VAL A 47 -8.07 3.55 -6.38
CA VAL A 47 -8.28 2.99 -7.72
C VAL A 47 -9.57 2.18 -7.84
N THR A 48 -9.99 1.49 -6.77
CA THR A 48 -11.27 0.76 -6.77
C THR A 48 -12.42 1.73 -6.89
N GLU A 49 -12.42 2.82 -6.12
CA GLU A 49 -13.44 3.85 -6.19
C GLU A 49 -13.48 4.54 -7.56
N LEU A 50 -12.32 4.86 -8.14
CA LEU A 50 -12.26 5.42 -9.50
C LEU A 50 -12.80 4.47 -10.56
N LEU A 51 -12.39 3.20 -10.54
CA LEU A 51 -12.89 2.21 -11.49
C LEU A 51 -14.37 1.89 -11.29
N THR A 52 -14.86 1.93 -10.05
CA THR A 52 -16.30 1.81 -9.77
C THR A 52 -17.07 2.99 -10.34
N ASN A 53 -16.53 4.21 -10.27
CA ASN A 53 -17.13 5.38 -10.92
C ASN A 53 -17.18 5.20 -12.45
N VAL A 54 -16.08 4.77 -13.08
CA VAL A 54 -16.06 4.45 -14.53
C VAL A 54 -17.11 3.38 -14.83
N HIS A 55 -17.15 2.29 -14.07
CA HIS A 55 -18.11 1.20 -14.29
C HIS A 55 -19.57 1.66 -14.25
N ARG A 56 -19.89 2.57 -13.33
CA ARG A 56 -21.26 3.05 -13.09
C ARG A 56 -21.68 4.15 -14.05
N HIS A 57 -20.75 4.98 -14.49
CA HIS A 57 -21.07 6.25 -15.15
C HIS A 57 -20.47 6.41 -16.53
N ALA A 58 -19.40 5.72 -16.90
CA ALA A 58 -18.80 5.90 -18.23
C ALA A 58 -19.63 5.21 -19.32
N GLU A 59 -20.00 5.97 -20.34
CA GLU A 59 -20.67 5.50 -21.54
C GLU A 59 -19.85 5.90 -22.78
N PRO A 60 -19.83 5.11 -23.87
CA PRO A 60 -20.62 3.88 -24.08
C PRO A 60 -19.91 2.58 -23.67
N ASP A 61 -18.58 2.51 -23.64
CA ASP A 61 -17.82 1.25 -23.67
C ASP A 61 -17.11 0.89 -22.35
N LYS A 62 -17.13 1.78 -21.34
CA LYS A 62 -16.45 1.61 -20.02
C LYS A 62 -14.96 1.30 -20.14
N MET A 63 -14.35 1.65 -21.27
CA MET A 63 -12.93 1.51 -21.49
C MET A 63 -12.20 2.58 -20.70
N CYS A 64 -11.13 2.17 -20.02
CA CYS A 64 -10.31 3.09 -19.25
C CYS A 64 -8.86 2.63 -19.17
N THR A 65 -7.99 3.60 -18.93
CA THR A 65 -6.57 3.40 -18.71
C THR A 65 -6.23 3.84 -17.29
N VAL A 66 -5.61 2.93 -16.53
CA VAL A 66 -5.09 3.23 -15.20
C VAL A 66 -3.59 3.46 -15.33
N ASP A 67 -3.14 4.65 -14.94
CA ASP A 67 -1.73 5.00 -14.92
C ASP A 67 -1.27 5.22 -13.48
N ILE A 68 -0.13 4.64 -13.14
CA ILE A 68 0.55 4.83 -11.87
C ILE A 68 1.94 5.35 -12.15
N GLU A 69 2.28 6.47 -11.53
CA GLU A 69 3.58 7.09 -11.66
C GLU A 69 4.15 7.41 -10.27
N LEU A 70 5.39 7.00 -10.03
CA LEU A 70 6.18 7.48 -8.90
C LEU A 70 7.23 8.44 -9.43
N LEU A 71 7.07 9.71 -9.06
CA LEU A 71 8.03 10.77 -9.34
C LEU A 71 8.44 11.41 -8.02
N LEU A 72 9.75 11.40 -7.73
CA LEU A 72 10.30 11.82 -6.43
C LEU A 72 9.65 11.04 -5.27
N ASP A 73 8.96 11.75 -4.39
CA ASP A 73 8.25 11.30 -3.20
C ASP A 73 6.73 11.35 -3.40
N ARG A 74 6.26 11.36 -4.65
CA ARG A 74 4.84 11.43 -4.98
C ARG A 74 4.41 10.28 -5.88
N LEU A 75 3.51 9.47 -5.36
CA LEU A 75 2.79 8.47 -6.14
C LEU A 75 1.51 9.12 -6.69
N THR A 76 1.38 9.18 -8.01
CA THR A 76 0.17 9.62 -8.69
C THR A 76 -0.52 8.42 -9.29
N VAL A 77 -1.82 8.28 -9.02
CA VAL A 77 -2.68 7.28 -9.67
C VAL A 77 -3.74 8.04 -10.46
N SER A 78 -3.89 7.73 -11.74
CA SER A 78 -4.91 8.32 -12.58
C SER A 78 -5.70 7.26 -13.34
N VAL A 79 -6.98 7.53 -13.56
CA VAL A 79 -7.88 6.72 -14.37
C VAL A 79 -8.46 7.62 -15.45
N GLN A 80 -8.16 7.27 -16.70
CA GLN A 80 -8.64 7.96 -17.88
C GLN A 80 -9.80 7.16 -18.47
N ASP A 81 -10.94 7.79 -18.72
CA ASP A 81 -12.06 7.19 -19.45
C ASP A 81 -12.46 8.09 -20.64
N ASN A 82 -13.22 7.51 -21.57
CA ASN A 82 -13.65 8.18 -22.81
C ASN A 82 -14.90 9.06 -22.64
N ASP A 83 -15.41 9.22 -21.40
CA ASP A 83 -16.65 9.96 -21.14
C ASP A 83 -16.32 11.38 -20.63
N PRO A 84 -16.67 12.43 -21.38
CA PRO A 84 -16.32 13.81 -21.01
C PRO A 84 -17.11 14.33 -19.81
N ARG A 85 -18.14 13.62 -19.33
CA ARG A 85 -18.95 14.04 -18.18
C ARG A 85 -18.09 14.08 -16.92
N LEU A 86 -17.93 15.29 -16.37
CA LEU A 86 -17.17 15.49 -15.15
C LEU A 86 -17.86 14.84 -13.94
N PRO A 87 -17.11 14.16 -13.08
CA PRO A 87 -17.67 13.54 -11.88
C PRO A 87 -18.14 14.65 -10.92
N THR A 88 -19.38 14.56 -10.46
CA THR A 88 -19.93 15.51 -9.50
C THR A 88 -19.67 15.00 -8.09
N VAL A 89 -19.00 15.80 -7.25
CA VAL A 89 -18.92 15.53 -5.81
C VAL A 89 -20.31 15.77 -5.24
N ARG A 90 -20.96 14.70 -4.76
CA ARG A 90 -22.24 14.79 -4.06
C ARG A 90 -21.98 14.55 -2.59
N ASP A 91 -22.43 15.48 -1.74
CA ASP A 91 -22.62 15.20 -0.32
C ASP A 91 -23.61 14.06 -0.22
N SER A 92 -23.10 12.86 0.03
CA SER A 92 -23.92 11.66 0.09
C SER A 92 -24.68 11.70 1.40
N ASP A 93 -26.01 11.59 1.35
CA ASP A 93 -26.79 11.31 2.55
C ASP A 93 -26.30 9.98 3.16
N ALA A 94 -26.41 9.82 4.49
CA ALA A 94 -25.82 8.68 5.22
C ALA A 94 -26.30 7.29 4.75
N LEU A 95 -27.36 7.23 3.93
CA LEU A 95 -27.95 6.03 3.36
C LEU A 95 -27.69 5.87 1.84
N ASP A 96 -27.10 6.86 1.17
CA ASP A 96 -26.78 6.75 -0.26
C ASP A 96 -25.38 6.14 -0.45
N THR A 97 -25.34 5.03 -1.19
CA THR A 97 -24.11 4.34 -1.60
C THR A 97 -23.57 4.90 -2.91
N SER A 98 -24.30 5.80 -3.57
CA SER A 98 -23.85 6.53 -4.76
C SER A 98 -23.29 7.90 -4.37
N GLY A 99 -22.04 8.19 -4.76
CA GLY A 99 -21.39 9.49 -4.48
C GLY A 99 -20.29 9.49 -3.42
N ARG A 100 -20.14 8.41 -2.62
CA ARG A 100 -19.05 8.30 -1.63
C ARG A 100 -17.65 8.17 -2.24
N GLY A 101 -17.54 7.69 -3.48
CA GLY A 101 -16.24 7.33 -4.07
C GLY A 101 -15.26 8.49 -4.12
N LEU A 102 -15.70 9.68 -4.55
CA LEU A 102 -14.84 10.87 -4.55
C LEU A 102 -14.57 11.39 -3.13
N GLY A 103 -15.53 11.27 -2.21
CA GLY A 103 -15.33 11.62 -0.80
C GLY A 103 -14.30 10.73 -0.12
N LEU A 104 -14.31 9.43 -0.41
CA LEU A 104 -13.30 8.48 0.05
C LEU A 104 -11.93 8.81 -0.53
N ILE A 105 -11.84 9.10 -1.83
CA ILE A 105 -10.58 9.53 -2.46
C ILE A 105 -10.07 10.81 -1.79
N ALA A 106 -10.93 11.80 -1.55
CA ALA A 106 -10.58 13.03 -0.87
C ALA A 106 -10.08 12.78 0.57
N ALA A 107 -10.62 11.78 1.26
CA ALA A 107 -10.23 11.45 2.63
C ALA A 107 -8.90 10.67 2.72
N VAL A 108 -8.53 9.92 1.69
CA VAL A 108 -7.34 9.04 1.72
C VAL A 108 -6.16 9.53 0.90
N SER A 109 -6.32 10.63 0.16
CA SER A 109 -5.28 11.21 -0.69
C SER A 109 -4.82 12.57 -0.19
N ASP A 110 -3.60 12.96 -0.57
CA ASP A 110 -3.09 14.31 -0.27
C ASP A 110 -3.76 15.37 -1.14
N CYS A 111 -3.90 15.03 -2.43
CA CYS A 111 -4.54 15.86 -3.45
C CYS A 111 -5.24 14.94 -4.43
N TRP A 112 -6.32 15.42 -5.03
CA TRP A 112 -6.99 14.77 -6.14
C TRP A 112 -7.59 15.81 -7.08
N GLY A 113 -7.93 15.40 -8.29
CA GLY A 113 -8.51 16.29 -9.26
C GLY A 113 -9.01 15.59 -10.52
N VAL A 114 -9.47 16.41 -11.45
CA VAL A 114 -9.92 15.97 -12.77
C VAL A 114 -9.21 16.81 -13.82
N HIS A 115 -8.65 16.15 -14.82
CA HIS A 115 -8.13 16.76 -16.04
C HIS A 115 -9.10 16.45 -17.18
N PRO A 116 -9.93 17.42 -17.60
CA PRO A 116 -10.75 17.28 -18.78
C PRO A 116 -9.86 17.15 -20.03
N ARG A 117 -10.23 16.27 -20.96
CA ARG A 117 -9.53 16.06 -22.23
C ARG A 117 -10.40 16.45 -23.43
N GLY A 118 -11.22 17.49 -23.25
CA GLY A 118 -12.24 17.87 -24.23
C GLY A 118 -13.22 16.72 -24.46
N ASP A 119 -13.61 16.51 -25.71
CA ASP A 119 -14.58 15.46 -26.09
C ASP A 119 -13.99 14.04 -26.07
N LEU A 120 -12.67 13.91 -25.85
CA LEU A 120 -11.98 12.61 -25.77
C LEU A 120 -12.14 11.94 -24.40
N GLY A 121 -12.78 12.61 -23.44
CA GLY A 121 -13.05 12.10 -22.11
C GLY A 121 -12.35 12.89 -21.00
N LYS A 122 -11.98 12.20 -19.93
CA LYS A 122 -11.39 12.82 -18.73
C LYS A 122 -10.42 11.88 -18.03
N ALA A 123 -9.49 12.46 -17.28
CA ALA A 123 -8.64 11.74 -16.34
C ALA A 123 -8.96 12.20 -14.92
N VAL A 124 -9.36 11.28 -14.05
CA VAL A 124 -9.49 11.54 -12.60
C VAL A 124 -8.25 10.98 -11.92
N TRP A 125 -7.65 11.76 -11.02
CA TRP A 125 -6.38 11.39 -10.41
C TRP A 125 -6.36 11.71 -8.92
N PHE A 126 -5.49 11.02 -8.20
CA PHE A 126 -5.14 11.34 -6.82
C PHE A 126 -3.66 11.08 -6.57
N THR A 127 -3.11 11.71 -5.52
CA THR A 127 -1.71 11.57 -5.13
C THR A 127 -1.56 11.12 -3.69
N LEU A 128 -0.53 10.31 -3.45
CA LEU A 128 -0.08 9.88 -2.14
C LEU A 128 1.39 10.24 -1.93
N SER A 129 1.74 10.68 -0.73
CA SER A 129 3.10 10.93 -0.31
C SER A 129 3.83 9.61 -0.10
N ALA A 130 4.82 9.35 -0.95
CA ALA A 130 5.68 8.20 -0.85
C ALA A 130 6.84 8.48 0.12
N PRO A 131 7.21 7.52 0.98
CA PRO A 131 8.43 7.65 1.77
C PRO A 131 9.62 7.91 0.84
N SER A 132 10.29 9.04 1.03
CA SER A 132 11.54 9.29 0.33
C SER A 132 12.54 8.21 0.75
N ALA A 133 13.28 7.66 -0.22
CA ALA A 133 14.36 6.70 0.04
C ALA A 133 15.58 7.34 0.73
N ALA A 134 15.38 8.41 1.51
CA ALA A 134 16.37 8.98 2.39
C ALA A 134 16.72 7.93 3.45
N VAL A 135 17.79 7.19 3.13
CA VAL A 135 18.57 6.26 3.95
C VAL A 135 18.18 6.31 5.42
N ALA A 136 17.27 5.42 5.83
CA ALA A 136 17.21 5.00 7.22
C ALA A 136 18.51 4.23 7.49
N LEU A 137 19.55 4.91 7.96
CA LEU A 137 20.72 4.23 8.50
C LEU A 137 20.22 3.30 9.61
N PRO A 138 20.55 2.01 9.59
CA PRO A 138 20.22 1.15 10.72
C PRO A 138 20.92 1.73 11.95
N VAL A 139 20.12 2.26 12.89
CA VAL A 139 20.59 2.54 14.24
C VAL A 139 20.87 1.17 14.87
N HIS A 140 22.09 0.68 14.70
CA HIS A 140 22.55 -0.45 15.49
C HIS A 140 22.44 -0.02 16.96
N PRO A 141 21.72 -0.76 17.81
CA PRO A 141 21.76 -0.48 19.24
C PRO A 141 23.21 -0.61 19.68
N ILE A 142 23.81 0.49 20.13
CA ILE A 142 25.11 0.47 20.79
C ILE A 142 24.91 -0.33 22.06
N VAL A 143 25.24 -1.63 22.00
CA VAL A 143 25.45 -2.44 23.19
C VAL A 143 26.72 -1.89 23.84
N HIS A 144 26.57 -0.95 24.76
CA HIS A 144 27.65 -0.60 25.67
C HIS A 144 27.89 -1.82 26.57
N GLY A 145 28.85 -2.65 26.16
CA GLY A 145 29.44 -3.66 27.01
C GLY A 145 30.05 -2.99 28.23
N ALA A 146 29.40 -3.15 29.38
CA ALA A 146 30.04 -2.90 30.65
C ALA A 146 31.00 -4.06 30.93
N THR A 147 32.22 -3.95 30.43
CA THR A 147 33.36 -4.70 30.94
C THR A 147 33.74 -4.08 32.28
N THR A 148 33.57 -4.82 33.37
CA THR A 148 34.46 -4.67 34.53
C THR A 148 34.81 -6.06 35.02
N GLU A 149 36.04 -6.44 34.72
CA GLU A 149 36.68 -7.60 35.30
C GLU A 149 37.09 -7.34 36.76
N GLY A 150 36.78 -8.32 37.61
CA GLY A 150 37.63 -8.80 38.71
C GLY A 150 37.27 -8.35 40.14
N PRO A 151 37.79 -9.03 41.19
CA PRO A 151 38.27 -10.43 41.26
C PRO A 151 37.74 -11.23 42.49
N PHE A 152 37.83 -12.56 42.40
CA PHE A 152 38.03 -13.55 43.49
C PHE A 152 37.19 -13.46 44.79
N THR A 153 36.30 -14.42 45.03
CA THR A 153 36.34 -15.25 46.25
C THR A 153 35.72 -16.62 45.96
N ALA A 154 36.53 -17.67 46.17
CA ALA A 154 36.15 -19.06 46.07
C ALA A 154 35.47 -19.55 47.37
N ALA A 155 34.50 -20.45 47.26
CA ALA A 155 34.24 -21.47 48.27
C ALA A 155 33.68 -22.76 47.60
N PRO A 156 34.02 -23.97 48.10
CA PRO A 156 34.00 -25.23 47.33
C PRO A 156 32.77 -26.13 47.70
N PRO A 157 32.67 -27.37 47.18
CA PRO A 157 31.41 -28.06 46.90
C PRO A 157 30.86 -28.89 48.08
N VAL A 158 29.56 -29.20 48.05
CA VAL A 158 28.96 -30.27 48.84
C VAL A 158 28.20 -31.23 47.92
N ALA A 159 28.73 -32.44 47.82
CA ALA A 159 27.98 -33.69 47.72
C ALA A 159 28.60 -34.64 48.77
N PRO A 160 27.83 -35.56 49.37
CA PRO A 160 27.76 -36.89 48.76
C PRO A 160 26.39 -37.59 48.85
N GLU A 161 26.10 -38.33 47.78
CA GLU A 161 25.75 -39.77 47.69
C GLU A 161 24.83 -40.47 48.71
N HIS A 162 23.99 -41.36 48.15
CA HIS A 162 23.39 -42.64 48.64
C HIS A 162 21.89 -42.68 48.27
N THR A 163 21.28 -43.74 47.71
CA THR A 163 21.68 -45.09 47.31
C THR A 163 20.49 -45.72 46.54
N ALA A 164 20.82 -46.51 45.51
CA ALA A 164 20.16 -47.71 44.94
C ALA A 164 18.63 -47.92 44.89
N MET A 165 18.22 -48.48 43.74
CA MET A 165 16.95 -49.16 43.43
C MET A 165 16.68 -50.40 44.33
N PRO A 166 15.46 -50.98 44.32
CA PRO A 166 15.22 -52.10 43.40
C PRO A 166 13.78 -52.21 42.80
N SER A 167 13.71 -52.89 41.64
CA SER A 167 12.77 -53.95 41.16
C SER A 167 11.25 -53.82 41.48
N THR A 168 10.26 -54.15 40.64
CA THR A 168 10.06 -55.39 39.86
C THR A 168 8.74 -55.29 39.04
N VAL A 169 8.79 -55.69 37.76
CA VAL A 169 7.87 -56.53 36.94
C VAL A 169 6.32 -56.34 36.86
N SER A 170 5.86 -56.54 35.61
CA SER A 170 4.58 -57.07 35.08
C SER A 170 3.25 -56.37 35.34
N SER A 171 2.59 -55.95 34.26
CA SER A 171 1.61 -56.77 33.52
C SER A 171 1.38 -56.25 32.11
#